data_AF-A0A849IL74-F1
#
_entry.id   AF-A0A849IL74-F1
#
_cell.length_a   1.000
_cell.length_b   1.000
_cell.length_c   1.000
_cell.angle_alpha   90.00
_cell.angle_beta   90.00
_cell.angle_gamma   90.00
#
_symmetry.space_group_name_H-M   'P 1'
#
loop_
_entity.id
_entity.type
_entity.pdbx_description
1 polymer ?
#
loop_
_entity_poly.entity_id
_entity_poly.type
_entity_poly.pdbx_seq_one_letter_code
_entity_poly.pdbx_strand_id
1 'polypeptide(L)'
;MQLVLTITALFLVLFAGVAVISVNNTRHYLDEQLSSLAQDTATSLGLSLSPHMKKNDLPMMRSMVSAIFDRGYYREIDMISIHGEPMIRMENPVKVHGVPSWFVDLVPLETPEGEALVMSGWRQAATIHVWSHPGYAYQQLWKTSVDEFRLFLLLASVTLLVGFIALHFILRSLRKVEEQANAISSREYLIQEKLPWTRDLRRVVEVMNRMSIKVGEMFREQESLTEMFRAETLKDAVTGIG
;
A
#
# COMPACT_ATOMS: atom_id res chain seq x y z
N MET A 1 -5.30 6.02 -23.13
CA MET A 1 -5.41 4.65 -22.58
C MET A 1 -4.05 4.06 -22.23
N GLN A 2 -3.06 4.04 -23.13
CA GLN A 2 -1.73 3.48 -22.83
C GLN A 2 -1.03 4.09 -21.61
N LEU A 3 -1.05 5.43 -21.45
CA LEU A 3 -0.40 6.12 -20.32
C LEU A 3 -1.01 5.77 -18.95
N VAL A 4 -2.33 5.60 -18.88
CA VAL A 4 -3.00 5.20 -17.62
C VAL A 4 -2.60 3.78 -17.25
N LEU A 5 -2.53 2.88 -18.24
CA LEU A 5 -2.18 1.48 -18.04
C LEU A 5 -0.73 1.32 -17.57
N THR A 6 0.22 2.09 -18.13
CA THR A 6 1.60 2.11 -17.63
C THR A 6 1.74 2.67 -16.23
N ILE A 7 1.04 3.77 -15.90
CA ILE A 7 1.09 4.35 -14.55
C ILE A 7 0.49 3.38 -13.53
N THR A 8 -0.65 2.75 -13.85
CA THR A 8 -1.26 1.74 -12.97
C THR A 8 -0.35 0.53 -12.78
N ALA A 9 0.26 0.02 -13.85
CA ALA A 9 1.21 -1.09 -13.75
C ALA A 9 2.43 -0.72 -12.88
N LEU A 10 3.02 0.45 -13.07
CA LEU A 10 4.14 0.93 -12.26
C LEU A 10 3.76 1.04 -10.78
N PHE A 11 2.56 1.57 -10.50
CA PHE A 11 2.06 1.70 -9.14
C PHE A 11 1.85 0.33 -8.45
N LEU A 12 1.34 -0.66 -9.20
CA LEU A 12 1.21 -2.04 -8.70
C LEU A 12 2.56 -2.69 -8.41
N VAL A 13 3.56 -2.49 -9.27
CA VAL A 13 4.92 -3.01 -9.04
C VAL A 13 5.54 -2.37 -7.79
N LEU A 14 5.39 -1.05 -7.63
CA LEU A 14 5.86 -0.35 -6.44
C LEU A 14 5.18 -0.86 -5.17
N PHE A 15 3.85 -1.02 -5.20
CA PHE A 15 3.12 -1.58 -4.07
C PHE A 15 3.57 -3.00 -3.74
N ALA A 16 3.69 -3.88 -4.75
CA ALA A 16 4.16 -5.24 -4.54
C ALA A 16 5.57 -5.27 -3.94
N GLY A 17 6.48 -4.42 -4.42
CA GLY A 17 7.83 -4.31 -3.86
C GLY A 17 7.82 -3.87 -2.39
N VAL A 18 7.05 -2.83 -2.05
CA VAL A 18 6.91 -2.35 -0.67
C VAL A 18 6.26 -3.41 0.22
N ALA A 19 5.20 -4.07 -0.25
CA ALA A 19 4.51 -5.11 0.51
C ALA A 19 5.42 -6.30 0.80
N VAL A 20 6.20 -6.77 -0.18
CA VAL A 20 7.17 -7.86 0.02
C VAL A 20 8.24 -7.46 1.04
N ILE A 21 8.79 -6.26 0.93
CA ILE A 21 9.79 -5.76 1.90
C ILE A 21 9.17 -5.65 3.29
N SER A 22 7.95 -5.10 3.42
CA SER A 22 7.27 -4.94 4.71
C SER A 22 6.98 -6.29 5.38
N VAL A 23 6.43 -7.24 4.62
CA VAL A 23 6.15 -8.59 5.11
C VAL A 23 7.43 -9.27 5.56
N ASN A 24 8.52 -9.17 4.79
CA ASN A 24 9.79 -9.79 5.15
C ASN A 24 10.44 -9.14 6.38
N ASN A 25 10.39 -7.81 6.49
CA ASN A 25 10.89 -7.11 7.67
C ASN A 25 10.09 -7.47 8.92
N THR A 26 8.76 -7.50 8.80
CA THR A 26 7.87 -7.87 9.91
C THR A 26 8.09 -9.32 10.33
N ARG A 27 8.26 -10.23 9.35
CA ARG A 27 8.63 -11.63 9.59
C ARG A 27 9.93 -11.71 10.39
N HIS A 28 11.00 -11.08 9.92
CA HIS A 28 12.31 -11.13 10.56
C HIS A 28 12.27 -10.57 12.00
N TYR A 29 11.58 -9.45 12.19
CA TYR A 29 11.37 -8.86 13.51
C TYR A 29 10.60 -9.78 14.47
N LEU A 30 9.62 -10.53 13.96
CA LEU A 30 8.88 -11.51 14.75
C LEU A 30 9.72 -12.75 15.07
N ASP A 31 10.52 -13.24 14.11
CA ASP A 31 11.45 -14.36 14.33
C ASP A 31 12.47 -14.02 15.43
N GLU A 32 13.09 -12.83 15.37
CA GLU A 32 14.03 -12.36 16.39
C GLU A 32 13.37 -12.24 17.77
N GLN A 33 12.15 -11.70 17.83
CA GLN A 33 11.41 -11.60 19.08
C GLN A 33 11.07 -12.98 19.67
N LEU A 34 10.61 -13.92 18.84
CA LEU A 34 10.30 -15.28 19.29
C LEU A 34 11.56 -15.97 19.82
N SER A 35 12.71 -15.73 19.19
CA SER A 35 14.02 -16.22 19.63
C SER A 35 14.44 -15.63 20.97
N SER A 36 14.40 -14.30 21.11
CA SER A 36 14.77 -13.62 22.36
C SER A 36 13.85 -14.06 23.49
N LEU A 37 12.54 -14.12 23.23
CA LEU A 37 11.57 -14.56 24.24
C LEU A 37 11.82 -16.00 24.70
N ALA A 38 12.11 -16.92 23.78
CA ALA A 38 12.45 -18.30 24.11
C ALA A 38 13.71 -18.36 24.98
N GLN A 39 14.77 -17.64 24.58
CA GLN A 39 16.06 -17.61 25.27
C GLN A 39 15.97 -16.97 26.67
N ASP A 40 15.26 -15.84 26.79
CA ASP A 40 15.05 -15.15 28.06
C ASP A 40 14.23 -16.01 29.04
N THR A 41 13.23 -16.72 28.50
CA THR A 41 12.42 -17.67 29.28
C THR A 41 13.26 -18.86 29.73
N ALA A 42 14.03 -19.47 28.82
CA ALA A 42 14.92 -20.58 29.14
C ALA A 42 15.91 -20.18 30.24
N THR A 43 16.56 -19.03 30.09
CA THR A 43 17.53 -18.50 31.07
C THR A 43 16.88 -18.26 32.45
N SER A 44 15.69 -17.64 32.46
CA SER A 44 14.96 -17.35 33.69
C SER A 44 14.47 -18.62 34.40
N LEU A 45 13.96 -19.60 33.64
CA LEU A 45 13.59 -20.92 34.16
C LEU A 45 14.84 -21.67 34.65
N GLY A 46 15.92 -21.69 33.88
CA GLY A 46 17.20 -22.32 34.26
C GLY A 46 17.70 -21.85 35.62
N LEU A 47 17.71 -20.53 35.82
CA LEU A 47 18.09 -19.91 37.09
C LEU A 47 17.10 -20.25 38.23
N SER A 48 15.80 -20.18 37.95
CA SER A 48 14.74 -20.41 38.96
C SER A 48 14.61 -21.87 39.38
N LEU A 49 14.89 -22.81 38.49
CA LEU A 49 14.82 -24.26 38.74
C LEU A 49 16.06 -24.77 39.49
N SER A 50 17.22 -24.11 39.33
CA SER A 50 18.50 -24.54 39.91
C SER A 50 18.46 -24.80 41.44
N PRO A 51 17.85 -23.93 42.28
CA PRO A 51 17.70 -24.21 43.72
C PRO A 51 16.83 -25.43 44.05
N HIS A 52 15.82 -25.73 43.22
CA HIS A 52 14.91 -26.86 43.39
C HIS A 52 15.52 -28.16 42.86
N MET A 53 16.36 -28.07 41.82
CA MET A 53 17.16 -29.18 41.31
C MET A 53 18.12 -29.71 42.38
N LYS A 54 18.77 -28.81 43.15
CA LYS A 54 19.61 -29.20 44.28
C LYS A 54 18.84 -29.94 45.40
N LYS A 55 17.56 -29.62 45.57
CA LYS A 55 16.67 -30.25 46.57
C LYS A 55 15.96 -31.51 46.03
N ASN A 56 16.17 -31.85 44.76
CA ASN A 56 15.46 -32.91 44.04
C ASN A 56 13.92 -32.75 44.09
N ASP A 57 13.44 -31.51 44.05
CA ASP A 57 12.01 -31.17 44.19
C ASP A 57 11.31 -31.09 42.82
N LEU A 58 11.18 -32.25 42.18
CA LEU A 58 10.55 -32.38 40.86
C LEU A 58 9.09 -31.87 40.80
N PRO A 59 8.23 -32.11 41.82
CA PRO A 59 6.87 -31.56 41.83
C PRO A 59 6.83 -30.03 41.76
N MET A 60 7.71 -29.34 42.51
CA MET A 60 7.80 -27.89 42.46
C MET A 60 8.33 -27.40 41.10
N MET A 61 9.37 -28.03 40.56
CA MET A 61 9.90 -27.70 39.23
C MET A 61 8.82 -27.85 38.13
N ARG A 62 8.07 -28.95 38.15
CA ARG A 62 6.94 -29.17 37.23
C ARG A 62 5.86 -28.11 37.37
N SER A 63 5.54 -27.69 38.60
CA SER A 63 4.56 -26.64 38.86
C SER A 63 5.02 -25.28 38.32
N MET A 64 6.31 -24.94 38.48
CA MET A 64 6.89 -23.73 37.91
C MET A 64 6.85 -23.73 36.38
N VAL A 65 7.27 -24.84 35.75
CA VAL A 65 7.23 -25.00 34.29
C VAL A 65 5.79 -24.91 33.78
N SER A 66 4.84 -25.60 34.42
CA SER A 66 3.41 -25.52 34.06
C SER A 66 2.88 -24.09 34.15
N ALA A 67 3.19 -23.36 35.23
CA ALA A 67 2.70 -21.99 35.41
C ALA A 67 3.21 -21.02 34.34
N ILE A 68 4.44 -21.21 33.84
CA ILE A 68 4.98 -20.43 32.71
C ILE A 68 4.36 -20.89 31.39
N PHE A 69 4.22 -22.21 31.20
CA PHE A 69 3.62 -22.79 30.00
C PHE A 69 2.16 -22.35 29.79
N ASP A 70 1.35 -22.39 30.84
CA ASP A 70 -0.07 -22.04 30.81
C ASP A 70 -0.31 -20.53 30.57
N ARG A 71 0.66 -19.69 30.92
CA ARG A 71 0.56 -18.22 30.79
C ARG A 71 1.18 -17.69 29.49
N GLY A 72 2.12 -18.42 28.91
CA GLY A 72 2.89 -17.96 27.76
C GLY A 72 2.46 -18.59 26.45
N TYR A 73 2.94 -17.99 25.36
CA TYR A 73 2.77 -18.53 24.02
C TYR A 73 3.94 -19.46 23.70
N TYR A 74 3.98 -20.65 24.32
CA TYR A 74 5.02 -21.66 24.07
C TYR A 74 4.44 -22.87 23.35
N ARG A 75 5.20 -23.38 22.37
CA ARG A 75 4.88 -24.63 21.68
C ARG A 75 5.30 -25.80 22.55
N GLU A 76 6.49 -25.70 23.14
CA GLU A 76 7.12 -26.80 23.85
C GLU A 76 8.08 -26.26 24.90
N ILE A 77 8.09 -26.87 26.07
CA ILE A 77 9.11 -26.67 27.10
C ILE A 77 9.57 -28.05 27.58
N ASP A 78 10.85 -28.32 27.38
CA ASP A 78 11.48 -29.58 27.74
C ASP A 78 12.63 -29.36 28.72
N MET A 79 12.70 -30.19 29.75
CA MET A 79 13.81 -30.25 30.68
C MET A 79 14.42 -31.64 30.59
N ILE A 80 15.69 -31.70 30.17
CA ILE A 80 16.43 -32.93 29.91
C ILE A 80 17.59 -33.03 30.90
N SER A 81 17.73 -34.18 31.56
CA SER A 81 18.85 -34.47 32.46
C SER A 81 20.18 -34.50 31.69
N ILE A 82 21.31 -34.31 32.37
CA ILE A 82 22.66 -34.51 31.77
C ILE A 82 22.88 -35.91 31.19
N HIS A 83 22.05 -36.88 31.57
CA HIS A 83 22.07 -38.25 31.05
C HIS A 83 21.20 -38.44 29.78
N GLY A 84 20.55 -37.37 29.29
CA GLY A 84 19.66 -37.41 28.13
C GLY A 84 18.24 -37.88 28.44
N GLU A 85 17.91 -38.13 29.71
CA GLU A 85 16.57 -38.55 30.13
C GLU A 85 15.62 -37.34 30.27
N PRO A 86 14.43 -37.35 29.64
CA PRO A 86 13.46 -36.27 29.78
C PRO A 86 12.87 -36.27 31.20
N MET A 87 12.96 -35.12 31.88
CA MET A 87 12.46 -34.94 33.25
C MET A 87 11.07 -34.28 33.27
N ILE A 88 10.89 -33.24 32.46
CA ILE A 88 9.66 -32.48 32.30
C ILE A 88 9.48 -32.19 30.82
N ARG A 89 8.29 -32.43 30.29
CA ARG A 89 7.89 -32.06 28.93
C ARG A 89 6.48 -31.48 29.00
N MET A 90 6.31 -30.32 28.38
CA MET A 90 5.02 -29.67 28.17
C MET A 90 4.93 -29.32 26.68
N GLU A 91 3.84 -29.70 26.02
CA GLU A 91 3.64 -29.48 24.58
C GLU A 91 2.24 -28.95 24.31
N ASN A 92 2.12 -28.09 23.29
CA ASN A 92 0.85 -27.55 22.81
C ASN A 92 0.84 -27.63 21.28
N PRO A 93 -0.18 -28.25 20.65
CA PRO A 93 -0.25 -28.34 19.21
C PRO A 93 -0.23 -26.96 18.55
N VAL A 94 0.62 -26.80 17.54
CA VAL A 94 0.69 -25.58 16.74
C VAL A 94 -0.57 -25.47 15.88
N LYS A 95 -1.54 -24.68 16.34
CA LYS A 95 -2.74 -24.35 15.58
C LYS A 95 -2.84 -22.84 15.40
N VAL A 96 -2.50 -22.38 14.21
CA VAL A 96 -2.66 -20.98 13.82
C VAL A 96 -4.13 -20.73 13.49
N HIS A 97 -4.82 -20.00 14.36
CA HIS A 97 -6.23 -19.64 14.16
C HIS A 97 -6.32 -18.26 13.52
N GLY A 98 -7.27 -18.05 12.60
CA GLY A 98 -7.56 -16.73 12.01
C GLY A 98 -6.60 -16.28 10.90
N VAL A 99 -5.70 -17.16 10.44
CA VAL A 99 -4.78 -16.92 9.31
C VAL A 99 -4.98 -17.98 8.24
N PRO A 100 -5.10 -17.62 6.95
CA PRO A 100 -5.21 -18.59 5.87
C PRO A 100 -3.96 -19.46 5.73
N SER A 101 -4.12 -20.74 5.40
CA SER A 101 -2.99 -21.68 5.25
C SER A 101 -1.99 -21.26 4.17
N TRP A 102 -2.47 -20.76 3.03
CA TRP A 102 -1.61 -20.29 1.94
C TRP A 102 -0.65 -19.18 2.37
N PHE A 103 -1.02 -18.37 3.37
CA PHE A 103 -0.19 -17.27 3.87
C PHE A 103 0.92 -17.80 4.78
N VAL A 104 0.59 -18.80 5.60
CA VAL A 104 1.56 -19.52 6.44
C VAL A 104 2.61 -20.21 5.55
N ASP A 105 2.18 -20.86 4.47
CA ASP A 105 3.07 -21.55 3.53
C ASP A 105 3.97 -20.58 2.75
N LEU A 106 3.47 -19.38 2.45
CA LEU A 106 4.21 -18.36 1.71
C LEU A 106 5.30 -17.69 2.56
N VAL A 107 5.06 -17.54 3.87
CA VAL A 107 5.93 -16.80 4.79
C VAL A 107 6.18 -17.62 6.06
N PRO A 108 6.97 -18.69 5.98
CA PRO A 108 7.20 -19.57 7.12
C PRO A 108 7.99 -18.85 8.22
N LEU A 109 7.39 -18.67 9.39
CA LEU A 109 8.10 -18.17 10.58
C LEU A 109 8.96 -19.28 11.17
N GLU A 110 10.22 -18.92 11.48
CA GLU A 110 11.11 -19.81 12.22
C GLU A 110 10.83 -19.65 13.72
N THR A 111 10.76 -20.77 14.44
CA THR A 111 10.57 -20.76 15.90
C THR A 111 11.82 -21.31 16.54
N PRO A 112 12.89 -20.50 16.58
CA PRO A 112 14.16 -20.92 17.14
C PRO A 112 14.01 -21.27 18.62
N GLU A 113 14.85 -22.19 19.03
CA GLU A 113 14.92 -22.72 20.37
C GLU A 113 15.71 -21.79 21.29
N GLY A 114 15.20 -21.59 22.50
CA GLY A 114 15.97 -21.03 23.61
C GLY A 114 16.48 -22.13 24.51
N GLU A 115 17.76 -22.08 24.88
CA GLU A 115 18.40 -23.10 25.72
C GLU A 115 19.03 -22.46 26.96
N ALA A 116 18.89 -23.13 28.11
CA ALA A 116 19.63 -22.75 29.31
C ALA A 116 19.99 -23.95 30.19
N LEU A 117 21.10 -23.81 30.92
CA LEU A 117 21.55 -24.83 31.87
C LEU A 117 20.83 -24.70 33.21
N VAL A 118 20.48 -25.84 33.79
CA VAL A 118 19.98 -25.95 35.17
C VAL A 118 21.08 -26.54 36.03
N MET A 119 21.48 -25.79 37.05
CA MET A 119 22.61 -26.13 37.91
C MET A 119 22.13 -26.75 39.23
N SER A 120 22.84 -27.77 39.71
CA SER A 120 22.75 -28.26 41.08
C SER A 120 24.00 -27.82 41.84
N GLY A 121 23.92 -26.66 42.49
CA GLY A 121 25.11 -26.00 43.03
C GLY A 121 26.05 -25.54 41.91
N TRP A 122 27.24 -26.14 41.82
CA TRP A 122 28.27 -25.81 40.81
C TRP A 122 28.32 -26.77 39.62
N ARG A 123 27.46 -27.81 39.61
CA ARG A 123 27.44 -28.83 38.55
C ARG A 123 26.19 -28.67 37.70
N GLN A 124 26.32 -28.80 36.39
CA GLN A 124 25.18 -28.93 35.50
C GLN A 124 24.42 -30.21 35.84
N ALA A 125 23.10 -30.10 35.96
CA ALA A 125 22.24 -31.21 36.33
C ALA A 125 21.16 -31.49 35.28
N ALA A 126 20.73 -30.46 34.54
CA ALA A 126 19.85 -30.58 33.39
C ALA A 126 20.04 -29.40 32.43
N THR A 127 19.41 -29.49 31.27
CA THR A 127 19.25 -28.41 30.29
C THR A 127 17.75 -28.20 30.06
N ILE A 128 17.32 -26.94 29.98
CA ILE A 128 15.96 -26.57 29.60
C ILE A 128 15.95 -26.00 28.19
N HIS A 129 15.03 -26.50 27.38
CA HIS A 129 14.78 -26.13 26.01
C HIS A 129 13.37 -25.53 25.91
N VAL A 130 13.26 -24.37 25.27
CA VAL A 130 12.01 -23.61 25.16
C VAL A 130 11.77 -23.25 23.70
N TRP A 131 10.60 -23.59 23.17
CA TRP A 131 10.17 -23.18 21.83
C TRP A 131 8.95 -22.26 21.92
N SER A 132 9.07 -21.06 21.36
CA SER A 132 7.96 -20.12 21.25
C SER A 132 6.89 -20.60 20.26
N HIS A 133 5.63 -20.31 20.55
CA HIS A 133 4.50 -20.65 19.69
C HIS A 133 4.30 -19.58 18.60
N PRO A 134 4.33 -19.93 17.30
CA PRO A 134 4.30 -18.94 16.21
C PRO A 134 2.90 -18.37 15.95
N GLY A 135 1.85 -18.95 16.52
CA GLY A 135 0.46 -18.60 16.22
C GLY A 135 0.12 -17.11 16.40
N TYR A 136 0.62 -16.48 17.47
CA TYR A 136 0.43 -15.04 17.67
C TYR A 136 1.18 -14.22 16.63
N ALA A 137 2.43 -14.60 16.31
CA ALA A 137 3.24 -13.93 15.30
C ALA A 137 2.58 -13.99 13.91
N TYR A 138 2.04 -15.15 13.50
CA TYR A 138 1.28 -15.27 12.26
C TYR A 138 0.02 -14.38 12.24
N GLN A 139 -0.73 -14.32 13.34
CA GLN A 139 -1.90 -13.45 13.43
C GLN A 139 -1.53 -11.98 13.27
N GLN A 140 -0.45 -11.56 13.92
CA GLN A 140 0.05 -10.20 13.83
C GLN A 140 0.56 -9.89 12.42
N LEU A 141 1.33 -10.80 11.81
CA LEU A 141 1.83 -10.65 10.45
C LEU A 141 0.67 -10.51 9.44
N TRP A 142 -0.32 -11.41 9.53
CA TRP A 142 -1.51 -11.38 8.68
C TRP A 142 -2.32 -10.08 8.86
N LYS A 143 -2.54 -9.65 10.10
CA LYS A 143 -3.26 -8.41 10.40
C LYS A 143 -2.56 -7.20 9.78
N THR A 144 -1.25 -7.08 9.97
CA THR A 144 -0.45 -5.99 9.39
C THR A 144 -0.54 -6.01 7.86
N SER A 145 -0.37 -7.17 7.22
CA SER A 145 -0.49 -7.29 5.76
C SER A 145 -1.88 -6.90 5.25
N VAL A 146 -2.95 -7.30 5.95
CA VAL A 146 -4.32 -6.94 5.58
C VAL A 146 -4.57 -5.45 5.76
N ASP A 147 -4.08 -4.83 6.83
CA ASP A 147 -4.25 -3.40 7.08
C ASP A 147 -3.50 -2.55 6.03
N GLU A 148 -2.29 -2.96 5.65
CA GLU A 148 -1.55 -2.35 4.53
C GLU A 148 -2.30 -2.48 3.21
N PHE A 149 -2.86 -3.65 2.93
CA PHE A 149 -3.66 -3.88 1.73
C PHE A 149 -4.93 -3.02 1.70
N ARG A 150 -5.64 -2.89 2.84
CA ARG A 150 -6.82 -2.02 2.95
C ARG A 150 -6.47 -0.56 2.71
N LEU A 151 -5.36 -0.08 3.29
CA LEU A 151 -4.90 1.29 3.09
C LEU A 151 -4.54 1.53 1.62
N PHE A 152 -3.86 0.59 0.98
CA PHE A 152 -3.58 0.65 -0.45
C PHE A 152 -4.85 0.73 -1.29
N LEU A 153 -5.84 -0.11 -1.02
CA LEU A 153 -7.11 -0.12 -1.75
C LEU A 153 -7.88 1.20 -1.57
N LEU A 154 -7.87 1.77 -0.36
CA LEU A 154 -8.44 3.08 -0.09
C LEU A 154 -7.73 4.18 -0.89
N LEU A 155 -6.39 4.24 -0.83
CA LEU A 155 -5.62 5.24 -1.57
C LEU A 155 -5.80 5.09 -3.08
N ALA A 156 -5.76 3.86 -3.59
CA ALA A 156 -6.00 3.56 -5.01
C ALA A 156 -7.40 4.04 -5.45
N SER A 157 -8.43 3.79 -4.63
CA SER A 157 -9.80 4.24 -4.91
C SER A 157 -9.91 5.76 -4.94
N VAL A 158 -9.29 6.45 -3.99
CA VAL A 158 -9.26 7.93 -3.96
C VAL A 158 -8.53 8.48 -5.18
N THR A 159 -7.36 7.93 -5.52
CA THR A 159 -6.60 8.34 -6.70
C THR A 159 -7.38 8.11 -7.99
N LEU A 160 -8.06 6.97 -8.14
CA LEU A 160 -8.91 6.69 -9.30
C LEU A 160 -10.09 7.65 -9.39
N LEU A 161 -10.76 7.95 -8.28
CA LEU A 161 -11.87 8.91 -8.24
C LEU A 161 -11.41 10.31 -8.66
N VAL A 162 -10.30 10.80 -8.09
CA VAL A 162 -9.71 12.09 -8.45
C VAL A 162 -9.30 12.11 -9.92
N GLY A 163 -8.66 11.05 -10.40
CA GLY A 163 -8.27 10.90 -11.81
C GLY A 163 -9.46 10.91 -12.76
N PHE A 164 -10.54 10.21 -12.41
CA PHE A 164 -11.78 10.17 -13.20
C PHE A 164 -12.43 11.56 -13.27
N ILE A 165 -12.54 12.27 -12.13
CA ILE A 165 -13.08 13.63 -12.08
C ILE A 165 -12.22 14.57 -12.93
N ALA A 166 -10.90 14.56 -12.75
CA ALA A 166 -9.99 15.40 -13.52
C ALA A 166 -10.10 15.14 -15.02
N LEU A 167 -10.11 13.87 -15.44
CA LEU A 167 -10.24 13.49 -16.84
C LEU A 167 -11.59 13.93 -17.43
N HIS A 168 -12.68 13.76 -16.69
CA HIS A 168 -14.01 14.21 -17.11
C HIS A 168 -14.03 15.72 -17.39
N PHE A 169 -13.45 16.53 -16.50
CA PHE A 169 -13.36 17.98 -16.71
C PHE A 169 -12.47 18.37 -17.88
N ILE A 170 -11.30 17.73 -18.03
CA ILE A 170 -10.35 18.02 -19.12
C ILE A 170 -10.96 17.67 -20.49
N LEU A 171 -11.52 16.46 -20.64
CA LEU A 171 -12.13 16.02 -21.90
C LEU A 171 -13.34 16.85 -22.28
N ARG A 172 -14.17 17.25 -21.31
CA ARG A 172 -15.31 18.14 -21.55
C ARG A 172 -14.86 19.51 -22.06
N SER A 173 -13.80 20.08 -21.50
CA SER A 173 -13.25 21.36 -21.97
C SER A 173 -12.59 21.24 -23.35
N LEU A 174 -11.90 20.14 -23.65
CA LEU A 174 -11.36 19.86 -24.99
C LEU A 174 -12.46 19.82 -26.05
N ARG A 175 -13.57 19.13 -25.76
CA ARG A 175 -14.71 19.05 -26.69
C ARG A 175 -15.32 20.42 -27.00
N LYS A 176 -15.38 21.31 -26.01
CA LYS A 176 -15.84 22.70 -26.24
C LYS A 176 -14.89 23.49 -27.13
N VAL A 177 -13.58 23.29 -26.97
CA VAL A 177 -12.57 23.92 -27.84
C VAL A 177 -12.72 23.43 -29.28
N GLU A 178 -12.96 22.13 -29.46
CA GLU A 178 -13.27 21.54 -30.77
C GLU A 178 -14.54 22.14 -31.40
N GLU A 179 -15.63 22.25 -30.62
CA GLU A 179 -16.88 22.90 -31.06
C GLU A 179 -16.65 24.36 -31.48
N GLN A 180 -15.85 25.12 -30.72
CA GLN A 180 -15.53 26.51 -31.05
C GLN A 180 -14.70 26.63 -32.35
N ALA A 181 -13.75 25.72 -32.58
CA ALA A 181 -12.99 25.70 -33.83
C ALA A 181 -13.89 25.41 -35.04
N ASN A 182 -14.82 24.47 -34.92
CA ASN A 182 -15.80 24.16 -35.96
C ASN A 182 -16.77 25.33 -36.23
N ALA A 183 -17.19 26.06 -35.18
CA ALA A 183 -18.02 27.25 -35.31
C ALA A 183 -17.34 28.36 -36.11
N ILE A 184 -16.04 28.62 -35.84
CA ILE A 184 -15.25 29.60 -36.61
C ILE A 184 -15.24 29.22 -38.10
N SER A 185 -15.10 27.93 -38.43
CA SER A 185 -15.16 27.44 -39.81
C SER A 185 -16.53 27.65 -40.46
N SER A 186 -17.60 27.70 -39.66
CA SER A 186 -18.98 27.92 -40.10
C SER A 186 -19.38 29.39 -40.06
N ARG A 187 -18.42 30.31 -39.87
CA ARG A 187 -18.63 31.77 -39.66
C ARG A 187 -19.47 32.12 -38.41
N GLU A 188 -19.49 31.22 -37.42
CA GLU A 188 -20.08 31.45 -36.11
C GLU A 188 -18.98 31.74 -35.07
N TYR A 189 -18.92 32.98 -34.59
CA TYR A 189 -17.81 33.45 -33.74
C TYR A 189 -18.12 33.29 -32.25
N LEU A 190 -18.25 32.05 -31.79
CA LEU A 190 -18.56 31.72 -30.39
C LEU A 190 -17.39 32.06 -29.46
N ILE A 191 -17.68 32.68 -28.31
CA ILE A 191 -16.70 32.99 -27.25
C ILE A 191 -17.01 32.14 -26.01
N GLN A 192 -16.01 31.43 -25.50
CA GLN A 192 -16.15 30.64 -24.28
C GLN A 192 -15.82 31.50 -23.04
N GLU A 193 -16.83 31.86 -22.26
CA GLU A 193 -16.66 32.63 -21.01
C GLU A 193 -16.18 31.76 -19.84
N LYS A 194 -16.59 30.49 -19.78
CA LYS A 194 -16.18 29.56 -18.72
C LYS A 194 -14.84 28.92 -19.04
N LEU A 195 -13.78 29.45 -18.44
CA LEU A 195 -12.41 28.96 -18.61
C LEU A 195 -12.16 27.65 -17.84
N PRO A 196 -11.38 26.70 -18.41
CA PRO A 196 -10.96 25.50 -17.71
C PRO A 196 -10.07 25.81 -16.48
N TRP A 197 -10.06 24.88 -15.54
CA TRP A 197 -9.27 25.01 -14.31
C TRP A 197 -7.77 24.82 -14.57
N THR A 198 -7.37 23.90 -15.45
CA THR A 198 -5.96 23.64 -15.75
C THR A 198 -5.33 24.83 -16.48
N ARG A 199 -4.12 25.24 -16.04
CA ARG A 199 -3.42 26.42 -16.59
C ARG A 199 -3.19 26.30 -18.10
N ASP A 200 -2.80 25.10 -18.55
CA ASP A 200 -2.46 24.89 -19.95
C ASP A 200 -3.69 24.97 -20.85
N LEU A 201 -4.78 24.29 -20.47
CA LEU A 201 -6.01 24.33 -21.27
C LEU A 201 -6.65 25.71 -21.22
N ARG A 202 -6.56 26.44 -20.08
CA ARG A 202 -7.01 27.82 -19.98
C ARG A 202 -6.34 28.73 -21.00
N ARG A 203 -5.00 28.65 -21.12
CA ARG A 203 -4.24 29.41 -22.12
C ARG A 203 -4.71 29.09 -23.54
N VAL A 204 -5.00 27.83 -23.83
CA VAL A 204 -5.54 27.42 -25.14
C VAL A 204 -6.91 28.06 -25.40
N VAL A 205 -7.85 27.99 -24.45
CA VAL A 205 -9.18 28.62 -24.60
C VAL A 205 -9.07 30.13 -24.79
N GLU A 206 -8.20 30.81 -24.05
CA GLU A 206 -7.97 32.26 -24.19
C GLU A 206 -7.42 32.64 -25.58
N VAL A 207 -6.53 31.83 -26.14
CA VAL A 207 -6.02 32.03 -27.51
C VAL A 207 -7.11 31.76 -28.55
N MET A 208 -7.91 30.71 -28.38
CA MET A 208 -9.05 30.40 -29.26
C MET A 208 -10.10 31.52 -29.25
N ASN A 209 -10.43 32.06 -28.08
CA ASN A 209 -11.34 33.20 -27.96
C ASN A 209 -10.83 34.43 -28.72
N ARG A 210 -9.55 34.77 -28.57
CA ARG A 210 -8.92 35.89 -29.31
C ARG A 210 -8.94 35.66 -30.82
N MET A 211 -8.67 34.44 -31.27
CA MET A 211 -8.75 34.09 -32.69
C MET A 211 -10.18 34.22 -33.22
N SER A 212 -11.18 33.73 -32.49
CA SER A 212 -12.59 33.85 -32.87
C SER A 212 -13.01 35.31 -33.08
N ILE A 213 -12.62 36.19 -32.17
CA ILE A 213 -12.90 37.65 -32.28
C ILE A 213 -12.23 38.22 -33.53
N LYS A 214 -10.92 37.96 -33.71
CA LYS A 214 -10.14 38.54 -34.80
C LYS A 214 -10.60 38.06 -36.18
N VAL A 215 -10.96 36.78 -36.32
CA VAL A 215 -11.50 36.24 -37.57
C VAL A 215 -12.87 36.86 -37.87
N GLY A 216 -13.73 37.04 -36.86
CA GLY A 216 -15.03 37.72 -37.04
C GLY A 216 -14.91 39.19 -37.42
N GLU A 217 -13.91 39.90 -36.90
CA GLU A 217 -13.58 41.27 -37.33
C GLU A 217 -13.13 41.31 -38.80
N MET A 218 -12.21 40.43 -39.20
CA MET A 218 -11.72 40.37 -40.58
C MET A 218 -12.84 40.09 -41.60
N PHE A 219 -13.76 39.17 -41.30
CA PHE A 219 -14.87 38.88 -42.21
C PHE A 219 -15.85 40.06 -42.33
N ARG A 220 -16.16 40.76 -41.23
CA ARG A 220 -17.01 41.96 -41.28
C ARG A 220 -16.38 43.09 -42.08
N GLU A 221 -15.06 43.26 -41.97
CA GLU A 221 -14.32 44.24 -42.76
C GLU A 221 -14.33 43.86 -44.25
N GLN A 222 -14.22 42.58 -44.58
CA GLN A 222 -14.29 42.11 -45.97
C GLN A 222 -15.70 42.25 -46.57
N GLU A 223 -16.76 42.00 -45.77
CA GLU A 223 -18.15 42.25 -46.19
C GLU A 223 -18.40 43.74 -46.45
N SER A 224 -17.95 44.63 -45.55
CA SER A 224 -18.14 46.08 -45.73
C SER A 224 -17.40 46.63 -46.95
N LEU A 225 -16.18 46.16 -47.23
CA LEU A 225 -15.44 46.50 -48.44
C LEU A 225 -16.16 46.01 -49.72
N THR A 226 -16.75 44.83 -49.67
CA THR A 226 -17.52 44.28 -50.79
C THR A 226 -18.79 45.10 -51.04
N GLU A 227 -19.51 45.50 -49.98
CA GLU A 227 -20.67 46.39 -50.11
C GLU A 227 -20.29 47.77 -50.65
N MET A 228 -19.16 48.34 -50.21
CA MET A 228 -18.66 49.62 -50.69
C MET A 228 -18.33 49.57 -52.19
N PHE A 229 -17.58 48.58 -52.67
CA PHE A 229 -17.29 48.43 -54.09
C PHE A 229 -18.54 48.15 -54.93
N ARG A 230 -19.52 47.42 -54.37
CA ARG A 230 -20.82 47.19 -55.02
C ARG A 230 -21.62 48.49 -55.14
N ALA A 231 -21.60 49.34 -54.11
CA ALA A 231 -22.25 50.65 -54.14
C ALA A 231 -21.55 51.62 -55.12
N GLU A 232 -20.24 51.52 -55.25
CA GLU A 232 -19.44 52.34 -56.18
C GLU A 232 -19.68 51.92 -57.64
N THR A 233 -19.73 50.62 -57.95
CA THR A 233 -20.11 50.12 -59.29
C THR A 233 -21.57 50.40 -59.65
N LEU A 234 -22.50 50.35 -58.69
CA LEU A 234 -23.89 50.76 -58.90
C LEU A 234 -24.04 52.27 -59.11
N LYS A 235 -23.18 53.10 -58.50
CA LYS A 235 -23.11 54.54 -58.79
C LYS A 235 -22.54 54.79 -60.18
N ASP A 236 -21.48 54.10 -60.56
CA ASP A 236 -20.80 54.28 -61.85
C ASP A 236 -21.68 53.86 -63.05
N ALA A 237 -22.45 52.77 -62.88
CA ALA A 237 -23.45 52.34 -63.86
C ALA A 237 -24.59 53.35 -64.10
N VAL A 238 -24.81 54.30 -63.18
CA VAL A 238 -25.83 55.35 -63.29
C VAL A 238 -25.23 56.68 -63.77
N THR A 239 -23.90 56.89 -63.61
CA THR A 239 -23.22 58.10 -64.08
C THR A 239 -22.60 58.01 -65.46
N GLY A 240 -22.37 56.81 -66.02
CA GLY A 240 -22.14 56.61 -67.45
C GLY A 240 -20.99 57.44 -68.04
N ILE A 241 -19.79 57.33 -67.47
CA ILE A 241 -18.57 57.85 -68.10
C ILE A 241 -17.49 56.78 -68.03
N GLY A 242 -17.26 56.12 -69.17
CA GLY A 242 -15.99 55.48 -69.49
C GLY A 242 -14.99 56.49 -70.00
#